data_AF-A0A6C0HNL7-F1
#
_entry.id   AF-A0A6C0HNL7-F1
#
_cell.length_a   1.000
_cell.length_b   1.000
_cell.length_c   1.000
_cell.angle_alpha   90.00
_cell.angle_beta   90.00
_cell.angle_gamma   90.00
#
_symmetry.space_group_name_H-M   'P 1'
#
loop_
_entity.id
_entity.type
_entity.pdbx_description
1 polymer ?
#
loop_
_entity_poly.entity_id
_entity_poly.type
_entity_poly.pdbx_seq_one_letter_code
_entity_poly.pdbx_strand_id
1 'polypeptide(L)'
;MDITSDELFITVTASNIPKPPKSIVFSLDNASIVELFEFLLEFFTDLCKYYYGNASGQVDINSLSQNQLERLNAFMASIGFNIIFTQKQATFDNCQYYSLNRYDKIPITNQTLLVELLFSIKCGQTLNIIQFSTL
;
A
#
# COMPACT_ATOMS: atom_id res chain seq x y z
N MET A 1 17.19 15.10 -8.39
CA MET A 1 17.27 13.90 -9.25
C MET A 1 15.97 13.19 -8.96
N ASP A 2 15.05 13.27 -9.91
CA ASP A 2 13.72 12.69 -9.75
C ASP A 2 13.89 11.19 -9.96
N ILE A 3 13.67 10.44 -8.90
CA ILE A 3 13.77 8.99 -8.93
C ILE A 3 12.47 8.49 -9.56
N THR A 4 12.56 7.76 -10.67
CA THR A 4 11.40 7.08 -11.26
C THR A 4 10.85 6.00 -10.32
N SER A 5 9.59 5.57 -10.49
CA SER A 5 8.99 4.50 -9.65
C SER A 5 9.87 3.24 -9.58
N ASP A 6 10.40 2.81 -10.73
CA ASP A 6 11.27 1.64 -10.85
C ASP A 6 12.61 1.84 -10.12
N GLU A 7 13.23 3.01 -10.27
CA GLU A 7 14.48 3.33 -9.56
C GLU A 7 14.25 3.43 -8.05
N LEU A 8 13.10 3.90 -7.60
CA LEU A 8 12.75 3.94 -6.20
C LEU A 8 12.61 2.52 -5.67
N PHE A 9 11.90 1.66 -6.38
CA PHE A 9 11.71 0.27 -6.02
C PHE A 9 13.05 -0.45 -5.88
N ILE A 10 13.94 -0.32 -6.88
CA ILE A 10 15.30 -0.87 -6.84
C ILE A 10 16.07 -0.31 -5.64
N THR A 11 16.00 1.00 -5.42
CA THR A 11 16.72 1.68 -4.32
C THR A 11 16.28 1.20 -2.94
N VAL A 12 14.97 0.95 -2.76
CA VAL A 12 14.38 0.47 -1.51
C VAL A 12 14.70 -1.00 -1.27
N THR A 13 14.75 -1.82 -2.32
CA THR A 13 14.91 -3.27 -2.23
C THR A 13 16.35 -3.77 -2.39
N ALA A 14 17.29 -2.93 -2.83
CA ALA A 14 18.67 -3.32 -3.19
C ALA A 14 19.41 -4.18 -2.15
N SER A 15 19.21 -3.93 -0.85
CA SER A 15 19.88 -4.68 0.23
C SER A 15 19.03 -5.81 0.82
N ASN A 16 17.78 -5.98 0.37
CA ASN A 16 16.75 -6.82 1.01
C ASN A 16 16.49 -6.50 2.50
N ILE A 17 17.00 -5.38 3.00
CA ILE A 17 16.88 -4.90 4.37
C ILE A 17 16.22 -3.51 4.33
N PRO A 18 15.11 -3.28 5.06
CA PRO A 18 14.50 -1.97 5.16
C PRO A 18 15.50 -0.92 5.65
N LYS A 19 15.53 0.25 4.98
CA LYS A 19 16.34 1.38 5.43
C LYS A 19 15.63 2.12 6.58
N PRO A 20 16.34 2.95 7.36
CA PRO A 20 15.71 3.73 8.43
C PRO A 20 14.50 4.53 7.93
N PRO A 21 13.49 4.77 8.78
CA PRO A 21 12.33 5.57 8.38
C PRO A 21 12.71 6.94 7.82
N LYS A 22 12.03 7.38 6.74
CA LYS A 22 12.27 8.64 6.03
C LYS A 22 13.72 8.83 5.51
N SER A 23 14.47 7.74 5.29
CA SER A 23 15.86 7.82 4.79
C SER A 23 15.98 7.89 3.28
N ILE A 24 14.92 7.54 2.55
CA ILE A 24 14.87 7.64 1.08
C ILE A 24 13.86 8.73 0.75
N VAL A 25 14.37 9.81 0.14
CA VAL A 25 13.55 10.94 -0.30
C VAL A 25 13.12 10.68 -1.74
N PHE A 26 11.82 10.77 -2.00
CA PHE A 26 11.27 10.81 -3.35
C PHE A 26 10.21 11.92 -3.42
N SER A 27 9.99 12.44 -4.63
CA SER A 27 8.98 13.44 -4.95
C SER A 27 8.13 12.90 -6.10
N LEU A 28 6.82 13.12 -6.02
CA LEU A 28 5.93 12.97 -7.18
C LEU A 28 5.52 14.38 -7.58
N ASP A 29 6.15 14.91 -8.62
CA ASP A 29 5.97 16.30 -9.01
C ASP A 29 4.51 16.57 -9.40
N ASN A 30 3.90 17.54 -8.71
CA ASN A 30 2.50 17.95 -8.88
C ASN A 30 1.46 16.82 -8.75
N ALA A 31 1.78 15.73 -8.06
CA ALA A 31 0.82 14.64 -7.85
C ALA A 31 -0.30 15.04 -6.88
N SER A 32 -1.53 14.72 -7.26
CA SER A 32 -2.70 14.73 -6.40
C SER A 32 -2.60 13.66 -5.30
N ILE A 33 -3.44 13.80 -4.27
CA ILE A 33 -3.51 12.81 -3.18
C ILE A 33 -3.95 11.42 -3.68
N VAL A 34 -4.73 11.35 -4.77
CA VAL A 34 -5.16 10.10 -5.40
C VAL A 34 -3.98 9.44 -6.12
N GLU A 35 -3.22 10.21 -6.91
CA GLU A 35 -2.03 9.70 -7.59
C GLU A 35 -0.97 9.22 -6.59
N LEU A 36 -0.81 9.93 -5.46
CA LEU A 36 0.04 9.46 -4.36
C LEU A 36 -0.48 8.13 -3.77
N PHE A 37 -1.80 8.02 -3.54
CA PHE A 37 -2.38 6.78 -3.01
C PHE A 37 -2.21 5.60 -3.97
N GLU A 38 -2.47 5.80 -5.25
CA GLU A 38 -2.30 4.80 -6.31
C GLU A 38 -0.84 4.35 -6.42
N PHE A 39 0.10 5.31 -6.38
CA PHE A 39 1.53 5.03 -6.33
C PHE A 39 1.91 4.17 -5.13
N LEU A 40 1.44 4.52 -3.93
CA LEU A 40 1.74 3.75 -2.71
C LEU A 40 1.10 2.35 -2.76
N LEU A 41 -0.08 2.21 -3.37
CA LEU A 41 -0.74 0.93 -3.57
C LEU A 41 0.01 0.03 -4.56
N GLU A 42 0.50 0.59 -5.67
CA GLU A 42 1.34 -0.10 -6.63
C GLU A 42 2.66 -0.53 -5.98
N PHE A 43 3.33 0.39 -5.28
CA PHE A 43 4.59 0.12 -4.58
C PHE A 43 4.43 -1.00 -3.53
N PHE A 44 3.37 -0.94 -2.71
CA PHE A 44 3.04 -2.01 -1.77
C PHE A 44 2.80 -3.34 -2.48
N THR A 45 2.07 -3.32 -3.60
CA THR A 45 1.78 -4.51 -4.40
C THR A 45 3.07 -5.14 -4.93
N ASP A 46 4.01 -4.33 -5.42
CA ASP A 46 5.27 -4.82 -5.95
C ASP A 46 6.19 -5.34 -4.84
N LEU A 47 6.20 -4.71 -3.65
CA LEU A 47 6.87 -5.27 -2.48
C LEU A 47 6.28 -6.66 -2.12
N CYS A 48 4.95 -6.80 -2.16
CA CYS A 48 4.30 -8.09 -1.90
C CYS A 48 4.73 -9.15 -2.92
N LYS A 49 4.72 -8.83 -4.22
CA LYS A 49 5.14 -9.76 -5.28
C LYS A 49 6.61 -10.13 -5.15
N TYR A 50 7.48 -9.16 -4.89
CA TYR A 50 8.93 -9.36 -4.82
C TYR A 50 9.33 -10.29 -3.66
N TYR A 51 8.71 -10.13 -2.48
CA TYR A 51 9.07 -10.94 -1.30
C TYR A 51 8.23 -12.20 -1.12
N TYR A 52 6.96 -12.19 -1.56
CA TYR A 52 5.99 -13.23 -1.23
C TYR A 52 5.17 -13.71 -2.44
N GLY A 53 5.54 -13.30 -3.65
CA GLY A 53 4.96 -13.82 -4.88
C GLY A 53 5.37 -15.28 -5.11
N ASN A 54 4.44 -16.09 -5.61
CA ASN A 54 4.75 -17.40 -6.14
C ASN A 54 5.49 -17.29 -7.48
N ALA A 55 5.83 -18.43 -8.11
CA ALA A 55 6.53 -18.45 -9.40
C ALA A 55 5.78 -17.75 -10.56
N SER A 56 4.48 -17.46 -10.39
CA SER A 56 3.65 -16.70 -11.34
C SER A 56 3.45 -15.24 -10.93
N GLY A 57 4.15 -14.76 -9.90
CA GLY A 57 4.03 -13.38 -9.40
C GLY A 57 2.71 -13.10 -8.66
N GLN A 58 1.99 -14.15 -8.22
CA GLN A 58 0.75 -14.00 -7.47
C GLN A 58 1.01 -14.10 -5.97
N VAL A 59 0.30 -13.29 -5.18
CA VAL A 59 0.40 -13.27 -3.71
C VAL A 59 -0.95 -13.64 -3.12
N ASP A 60 -0.96 -14.59 -2.19
CA ASP A 60 -2.13 -14.81 -1.33
C ASP A 60 -2.06 -13.83 -0.14
N ILE A 61 -2.72 -12.69 -0.30
CA ILE A 61 -2.70 -11.61 0.68
C ILE A 61 -3.33 -12.03 2.02
N ASN A 62 -4.22 -13.03 2.04
CA ASN A 62 -4.78 -13.57 3.28
C ASN A 62 -3.74 -14.33 4.11
N SER A 63 -2.69 -14.85 3.46
CA SER A 63 -1.65 -15.67 4.09
C SER A 63 -0.49 -14.87 4.67
N LEU A 64 -0.46 -13.55 4.43
CA LEU A 64 0.58 -12.68 4.97
C LEU A 64 0.48 -12.63 6.50
N SER A 65 1.49 -13.19 7.16
CA SER A 65 1.63 -13.11 8.60
C SER A 65 1.92 -11.69 9.07
N GLN A 66 1.64 -11.42 10.34
CA GLN A 66 1.95 -10.14 10.99
C GLN A 66 3.41 -9.71 10.77
N ASN A 67 4.38 -10.61 10.94
CA ASN A 67 5.80 -10.32 10.73
C ASN A 67 6.12 -9.94 9.27
N GLN A 68 5.42 -10.55 8.30
CA GLN A 68 5.59 -10.22 6.89
C GLN A 68 5.01 -8.84 6.58
N LEU A 69 3.85 -8.49 7.14
CA LEU A 69 3.25 -7.16 7.03
C LEU A 69 4.12 -6.09 7.71
N GLU A 70 4.68 -6.37 8.88
CA GLU A 70 5.63 -5.48 9.56
C GLU A 70 6.89 -5.25 8.74
N ARG A 71 7.41 -6.30 8.08
CA ARG A 71 8.54 -6.15 7.16
C ARG A 71 8.20 -5.27 5.96
N LEU A 72 7.03 -5.47 5.34
CA LEU A 72 6.56 -4.62 4.23
C LEU A 72 6.38 -3.17 4.69
N ASN A 73 5.81 -2.98 5.88
CA ASN A 73 5.64 -1.67 6.48
C ASN A 73 6.97 -0.98 6.75
N ALA A 74 8.01 -1.71 7.15
CA ALA A 74 9.35 -1.15 7.33
C ALA A 74 9.97 -0.64 6.01
N PHE A 75 9.71 -1.30 4.88
CA PHE A 75 10.14 -0.80 3.56
C PHE A 75 9.38 0.47 3.16
N MET A 76 8.06 0.51 3.38
CA MET A 76 7.26 1.73 3.18
C MET A 76 7.74 2.87 4.09
N ALA A 77 8.14 2.53 5.32
CA ALA A 77 8.65 3.50 6.27
C ALA A 77 9.95 4.15 5.77
N SER A 78 10.79 3.43 5.03
CA SER A 78 12.01 3.97 4.41
C SER A 78 11.72 5.15 3.49
N ILE A 79 10.57 5.16 2.81
CA ILE A 79 10.12 6.23 1.92
C ILE A 79 9.12 7.20 2.60
N GLY A 80 8.89 7.07 3.90
CA GLY A 80 8.13 8.03 4.70
C GLY A 80 6.64 7.73 4.90
N PHE A 81 6.20 6.51 4.59
CA PHE A 81 4.79 6.12 4.71
C PHE A 81 4.61 4.85 5.55
N ASN A 82 3.44 4.71 6.19
CA ASN A 82 3.00 3.48 6.83
C ASN A 82 1.85 2.85 6.05
N ILE A 83 1.81 1.53 6.05
CA ILE A 83 0.68 0.70 5.63
C ILE A 83 -0.22 0.49 6.83
N ILE A 84 -1.51 0.77 6.66
CA ILE A 84 -2.56 0.35 7.59
C ILE A 84 -3.30 -0.78 6.91
N PHE A 85 -3.01 -2.01 7.34
CA PHE A 85 -3.61 -3.22 6.79
C PHE A 85 -4.64 -3.78 7.78
N THR A 86 -5.90 -3.86 7.37
CA THR A 86 -7.01 -4.37 8.20
C THR A 86 -7.69 -5.54 7.52
N GLN A 87 -7.95 -6.60 8.27
CA GLN A 87 -8.76 -7.73 7.81
C GLN A 87 -10.13 -7.71 8.48
N LYS A 88 -11.18 -7.93 7.69
CA LYS A 88 -12.56 -8.10 8.18
C LYS A 88 -13.19 -9.33 7.54
N GLN A 89 -14.26 -9.83 8.15
CA GLN A 89 -15.10 -10.84 7.50
C GLN A 89 -15.78 -10.23 6.26
N ALA A 90 -15.79 -10.96 5.15
CA ALA A 90 -16.41 -10.55 3.90
C ALA A 90 -17.94 -10.76 3.90
N THR A 91 -18.63 -10.17 4.88
CA THR A 91 -20.09 -10.06 4.90
C THR A 91 -20.58 -9.15 3.78
N PHE A 92 -21.86 -9.23 3.43
CA PHE A 92 -22.48 -8.35 2.44
C PHE A 92 -22.28 -6.87 2.82
N ASP A 93 -22.60 -6.50 4.07
CA ASP A 93 -22.50 -5.13 4.57
C ASP A 93 -21.06 -4.59 4.50
N ASN A 94 -20.06 -5.38 4.93
CA ASN A 94 -18.67 -4.97 4.84
C ASN A 94 -18.24 -4.79 3.39
N CYS A 95 -18.55 -5.75 2.51
CA CYS A 95 -18.20 -5.65 1.09
C CYS A 95 -18.83 -4.42 0.45
N GLN A 96 -20.11 -4.15 0.74
CA GLN A 96 -20.82 -2.99 0.21
C GLN A 96 -20.22 -1.69 0.73
N TYR A 97 -20.02 -1.56 2.05
CA TYR A 97 -19.45 -0.36 2.66
C TYR A 97 -18.08 -0.02 2.06
N TYR A 98 -17.14 -0.97 2.02
CA TYR A 98 -15.80 -0.70 1.52
C TYR A 98 -15.72 -0.58 0.00
N SER A 99 -16.66 -1.17 -0.75
CA SER A 99 -16.78 -0.93 -2.18
C SER A 99 -17.28 0.48 -2.49
N LEU A 100 -18.20 1.02 -1.69
CA LEU A 100 -18.74 2.37 -1.86
C LEU A 100 -17.79 3.47 -1.37
N ASN A 101 -16.92 3.14 -0.40
CA ASN A 101 -15.94 4.07 0.18
C ASN A 101 -14.52 3.87 -0.38
N ARG A 102 -14.36 3.17 -1.51
CA ARG A 102 -13.06 3.02 -2.19
C ARG A 102 -12.55 4.39 -2.66
N TYR A 103 -11.23 4.57 -2.70
CA TYR A 103 -10.59 5.85 -3.04
C TYR A 103 -11.10 6.47 -4.36
N ASP A 104 -11.50 5.67 -5.35
CA ASP A 104 -12.02 6.10 -6.66
C ASP A 104 -13.56 6.21 -6.71
N LYS A 105 -14.25 6.06 -5.58
CA LYS A 105 -15.72 6.13 -5.45
C LYS A 105 -16.22 7.27 -4.57
N ILE A 106 -15.32 7.94 -3.86
CA ILE A 106 -15.65 9.07 -2.99
C ILE A 106 -15.27 10.40 -3.64
N PRO A 107 -15.98 11.50 -3.33
CA PRO A 107 -15.54 12.83 -3.73
C PRO A 107 -14.20 13.18 -3.06
N ILE A 108 -13.21 13.54 -3.86
CA ILE A 108 -11.90 13.98 -3.38
C ILE A 108 -11.87 15.50 -3.35
N THR A 109 -11.44 16.06 -2.23
CA THR A 109 -11.29 17.51 -2.02
C THR A 109 -9.88 17.84 -1.58
N ASN A 110 -9.55 19.14 -1.54
CA ASN A 110 -8.24 19.60 -1.05
C ASN A 110 -8.03 19.36 0.44
N GLN A 111 -9.08 18.96 1.17
CA GLN A 111 -9.04 18.62 2.60
C GLN A 111 -8.92 17.11 2.84
N THR A 112 -9.10 16.29 1.81
CA THR A 112 -8.97 14.83 1.92
C THR A 112 -7.55 14.45 2.33
N LEU A 113 -7.43 13.72 3.43
CA LEU A 113 -6.19 13.19 3.96
C LEU A 113 -5.88 11.82 3.34
N LEU A 114 -4.60 11.48 3.21
CA LEU A 114 -4.16 10.19 2.69
C LEU A 114 -4.80 9.00 3.44
N VAL A 115 -4.93 9.12 4.77
CA VAL A 115 -5.48 8.08 5.65
C VAL A 115 -6.97 7.83 5.42
N GLU A 116 -7.69 8.76 4.79
CA GLU A 116 -9.10 8.59 4.44
C GLU A 116 -9.29 7.77 3.16
N LEU A 117 -8.25 7.64 2.35
CA LEU A 117 -8.28 6.84 1.13
C LEU A 117 -8.04 5.37 1.47
N LEU A 118 -8.83 4.50 0.85
CA LEU A 118 -8.73 3.06 1.05
C LEU A 118 -8.91 2.28 -0.25
N PHE A 119 -8.26 1.13 -0.29
CA PHE A 119 -8.50 0.08 -1.25
C PHE A 119 -8.94 -1.18 -0.50
N SER A 120 -9.93 -1.90 -1.05
CA SER A 120 -10.37 -3.17 -0.47
C SER A 120 -10.42 -4.27 -1.51
N ILE A 121 -10.02 -5.47 -1.09
CA ILE A 121 -10.05 -6.67 -1.92
C ILE A 121 -10.61 -7.86 -1.13
N LYS A 122 -11.63 -8.50 -1.69
CA LYS A 122 -12.26 -9.69 -1.13
C LYS A 122 -11.50 -10.94 -1.58
N CYS A 123 -11.05 -11.73 -0.61
CA CYS A 123 -10.38 -13.00 -0.83
C CYS A 123 -11.08 -14.08 0.00
N GLY A 124 -11.98 -14.84 -0.63
CA GLY A 124 -12.82 -15.83 0.06
C GLY A 124 -13.76 -15.19 1.08
N GLN A 125 -13.63 -15.58 2.35
CA GLN A 125 -14.40 -15.03 3.47
C GLN A 125 -13.73 -13.84 4.17
N THR A 126 -12.59 -13.39 3.66
CA THR A 126 -11.85 -12.25 4.21
C THR A 126 -11.93 -11.07 3.26
N LEU A 127 -12.14 -9.89 3.81
CA LEU A 127 -12.03 -8.60 3.14
C LEU A 127 -10.77 -7.91 3.68
N ASN A 128 -9.78 -7.71 2.80
CA ASN A 128 -8.55 -7.02 3.13
C ASN A 128 -8.69 -5.55 2.75
N ILE A 129 -8.40 -4.66 3.69
CA ILE A 129 -8.46 -3.20 3.53
C ILE A 129 -7.05 -2.65 3.69
N ILE A 130 -6.63 -1.85 2.71
CA ILE A 130 -5.31 -1.23 2.64
C ILE A 130 -5.51 0.28 2.64
N GLN A 131 -4.84 0.95 3.57
CA GLN A 131 -4.78 2.41 3.70
C GLN A 131 -3.33 2.82 3.94
N PHE A 132 -3.03 4.12 3.80
CA PHE A 132 -1.70 4.66 4.03
C PHE A 132 -1.74 5.88 4.95
N SER A 133 -0.68 6.10 5.70
CA SER A 133 -0.47 7.33 6.45
C SER A 133 0.96 7.83 6.30
N THR A 134 1.16 9.14 6.47
CA THR A 134 2.49 9.73 6.57
C THR A 134 3.11 9.41 7.92
N LEU A 135 4.42 9.12 7.95
CA LEU A 135 5.21 9.00 9.19
C LEU A 135 5.47 10.36 9.85
#